data_AF-A0AAW8RZ34-F1
#
_entry.id   AF-A0AAW8RZ34-F1
#
_cell.length_a   1.000
_cell.length_b   1.000
_cell.length_c   1.000
_cell.angle_alpha   90.00
_cell.angle_beta   90.00
_cell.angle_gamma   90.00
#
_symmetry.space_group_name_H-M   'P 1'
#
loop_
_entity.id
_entity.type
_entity.pdbx_description
1 polymer ?
#
loop_
_entity_poly.entity_id
_entity_poly.type
_entity_poly.pdbx_seq_one_letter_code
_entity_poly.pdbx_strand_id
1 'polypeptide(L)'
;MSRRKTPEQQAAWSELLLLINDPEWYLDREKSDRHKTLMKIILADDKDDSSKSKKEKYQDYLNKRPGMEKKIVEMIRQGKTIAQIHEVYTIDRKIFAYVRHKHQLPKFRKLVVPTAEELEKSYK
;
A
#
# COMPACT_ATOMS: atom_id res chain seq x y z
N MET A 1 -1.50 -2.79 -17.43
CA MET A 1 -1.13 -1.86 -18.52
C MET A 1 0.34 -1.52 -18.34
N SER A 2 1.19 -1.94 -19.28
CA SER A 2 2.63 -1.63 -19.23
C SER A 2 2.82 -0.11 -19.30
N ARG A 3 3.52 0.48 -18.33
CA ARG A 3 3.85 1.92 -18.38
C ARG A 3 4.73 2.15 -19.60
N ARG A 4 4.37 3.14 -20.43
CA ARG A 4 5.22 3.56 -21.54
C ARG A 4 6.51 4.14 -20.94
N LYS A 5 7.66 3.68 -21.44
CA LYS A 5 8.99 4.18 -21.03
C LYS A 5 9.05 5.70 -21.21
N THR A 6 9.73 6.40 -20.30
CA THR A 6 9.95 7.84 -20.43
C THR A 6 10.90 8.14 -21.59
N PRO A 7 10.87 9.35 -22.17
CA PRO A 7 11.83 9.74 -23.22
C PRO A 7 13.30 9.59 -22.77
N GLU A 8 13.58 9.86 -21.50
CA GLU A 8 14.91 9.69 -20.90
C GLU A 8 15.33 8.21 -20.84
N GLN A 9 14.41 7.32 -20.47
CA GLN A 9 14.66 5.87 -20.52
C GLN A 9 14.87 5.40 -21.95
N GLN A 10 14.11 5.91 -22.91
CA GLN A 10 14.25 5.54 -24.32
C GLN A 10 15.62 5.97 -24.87
N ALA A 11 16.08 7.18 -24.51
CA ALA A 11 17.42 7.65 -24.83
C ALA A 11 18.50 6.78 -24.17
N ALA A 12 18.37 6.48 -22.87
CA ALA A 12 19.30 5.62 -22.15
C ALA A 12 19.35 4.19 -22.70
N TRP A 13 18.21 3.64 -23.15
CA TRP A 13 18.15 2.36 -23.85
C TRP A 13 18.89 2.40 -25.18
N SER A 14 18.68 3.45 -25.97
CA SER A 14 19.34 3.60 -27.27
C SER A 14 20.86 3.70 -27.11
N GLU A 15 21.30 4.45 -26.11
CA GLU A 15 22.73 4.59 -25.78
C GLU A 15 23.33 3.28 -25.25
N LEU A 16 22.58 2.54 -24.42
CA LEU A 16 23.02 1.23 -23.92
C LEU A 16 23.26 0.25 -25.06
N LEU A 17 22.36 0.22 -26.06
CA LEU A 17 22.51 -0.64 -27.23
C LEU A 17 23.77 -0.32 -28.06
N LEU A 18 24.13 0.95 -28.17
CA LEU A 18 25.36 1.37 -28.84
C LEU A 18 26.60 0.99 -28.02
N LEU A 19 26.54 1.13 -26.69
CA LEU A 19 27.64 0.83 -25.79
C LEU A 19 27.97 -0.68 -25.75
N ILE A 20 26.96 -1.55 -25.72
CA ILE A 20 27.16 -3.01 -25.70
C ILE A 20 27.55 -3.58 -27.06
N ASN A 21 27.45 -2.79 -28.14
CA ASN A 21 27.86 -3.21 -29.48
C ASN A 21 29.40 -3.31 -29.60
N ASP A 22 30.14 -2.64 -28.72
CA ASP A 22 31.58 -2.83 -28.56
C ASP A 22 31.82 -4.08 -27.68
N PRO A 23 32.37 -5.19 -28.17
CA PRO A 23 32.50 -6.43 -27.41
C PRO A 23 33.39 -6.33 -26.17
N GLU A 24 34.27 -5.32 -26.09
CA GLU A 24 35.20 -5.13 -24.98
C GLU A 24 34.83 -3.93 -24.08
N TRP A 25 33.61 -3.41 -24.20
CA TRP A 25 33.13 -2.26 -23.42
C TRP A 25 33.35 -2.39 -21.91
N TYR A 26 33.36 -3.62 -21.39
CA TYR A 26 33.53 -3.91 -19.97
C TYR A 26 34.99 -3.79 -19.46
N LEU A 27 35.98 -3.81 -20.37
CA LEU A 27 37.39 -3.63 -20.04
C LEU A 27 37.74 -2.16 -19.80
N ASP A 28 36.98 -1.26 -20.41
CA ASP A 28 37.10 0.18 -20.22
C ASP A 28 36.28 0.63 -19.00
N ARG A 29 36.96 1.24 -18.03
CA ARG A 29 36.34 1.72 -16.80
C ARG A 29 35.25 2.76 -17.06
N GLU A 30 35.47 3.66 -18.01
CA GLU A 30 34.50 4.73 -18.32
C GLU A 30 33.23 4.14 -18.94
N LYS A 31 33.38 3.21 -19.89
CA LYS A 31 32.25 2.51 -20.50
C LYS A 31 31.51 1.63 -19.49
N SER A 32 32.25 0.96 -18.60
CA SER A 32 31.65 0.18 -17.50
C SER A 32 30.82 1.05 -16.54
N ASP A 33 31.33 2.21 -16.15
CA ASP A 33 30.60 3.13 -15.28
C ASP A 33 29.41 3.81 -15.99
N ARG A 34 29.56 4.08 -17.29
CA ARG A 34 28.46 4.56 -18.13
C ARG A 34 27.35 3.53 -18.25
N HIS A 35 27.68 2.27 -18.50
CA HIS A 35 26.71 1.15 -18.50
C HIS A 35 25.92 1.07 -17.19
N LYS A 36 26.59 1.12 -16.04
CA LYS A 36 25.91 1.13 -14.72
C LYS A 36 24.95 2.30 -14.58
N THR A 37 25.32 3.46 -15.10
CA THR A 37 24.48 4.67 -15.05
C THR A 37 23.25 4.54 -15.94
N LEU A 38 23.42 4.05 -17.17
CA LEU A 38 22.31 3.80 -18.10
C LEU A 38 21.33 2.76 -17.54
N MET A 39 21.84 1.68 -16.96
CA MET A 39 21.02 0.67 -16.28
C MET A 39 20.22 1.25 -15.12
N LYS A 40 20.79 2.17 -14.32
CA LYS A 40 20.05 2.85 -13.23
C LYS A 40 18.88 3.68 -13.76
N ILE A 41 19.07 4.41 -14.86
CA ILE A 41 18.02 5.25 -15.47
C ILE A 41 16.89 4.37 -16.02
N ILE A 42 17.26 3.30 -16.71
CA ILE A 42 16.33 2.33 -17.29
C ILE A 42 15.49 1.65 -16.21
N LEU A 43 16.11 1.25 -15.11
CA LEU A 43 15.46 0.52 -14.01
C LEU A 43 14.85 1.46 -12.94
N ALA A 44 14.94 2.78 -13.11
CA ALA A 44 14.46 3.74 -12.10
C ALA A 44 12.96 3.62 -11.82
N ASP A 45 12.16 3.25 -12.83
CA ASP A 45 10.72 3.03 -12.69
C ASP A 45 10.35 1.64 -12.16
N ASP A 46 11.30 0.68 -12.20
CA ASP A 46 11.18 -0.64 -11.60
C ASP A 46 11.53 -0.63 -10.10
N LYS A 47 11.62 0.56 -9.49
CA LYS A 47 11.35 0.72 -8.06
C LYS A 47 9.87 0.40 -7.83
N ASP A 48 9.66 -0.90 -7.82
CA ASP A 48 8.60 -1.66 -7.22
C ASP A 48 7.80 -0.82 -6.22
N ASP A 49 6.49 -0.84 -6.40
CA ASP A 49 5.48 -0.26 -5.52
C ASP A 49 5.63 -0.79 -4.07
N SER A 50 6.57 -1.71 -3.82
CA SER A 50 7.10 -2.12 -2.52
C SER A 50 7.75 -0.99 -1.69
N SER A 51 8.18 0.12 -2.30
CA SER A 51 8.74 1.28 -1.57
C SER A 51 7.68 2.11 -0.83
N LYS A 52 6.40 2.01 -1.22
CA LYS A 52 5.33 2.74 -0.53
C LYS A 52 5.09 2.15 0.85
N SER A 53 5.03 3.02 1.85
CA SER A 53 4.63 2.62 3.20
C SER A 53 3.26 1.96 3.15
N LYS A 54 3.03 0.94 4.01
CA LYS A 54 1.73 0.26 4.12
C LYS A 54 0.58 1.27 4.27
N LYS A 55 0.82 2.39 4.96
CA LYS A 55 -0.14 3.48 5.15
C LYS A 55 -0.51 4.19 3.84
N GLU A 56 0.47 4.47 2.99
CA GLU A 56 0.25 5.11 1.68
C GLU A 56 -0.56 4.19 0.77
N LYS A 57 -0.27 2.88 0.78
CA LYS A 57 -1.07 1.89 0.02
C LYS A 57 -2.54 1.88 0.46
N TYR A 58 -2.80 1.94 1.77
CA TYR A 58 -4.17 2.00 2.28
C TYR A 58 -4.86 3.32 1.94
N GLN A 59 -4.14 4.45 1.98
CA GLN A 59 -4.70 5.74 1.59
C GLN A 59 -4.98 5.80 0.08
N ASP A 60 -4.08 5.29 -0.76
CA ASP A 60 -4.28 5.17 -2.22
C ASP A 60 -5.51 4.31 -2.53
N TYR A 61 -5.71 3.21 -1.79
CA TYR A 61 -6.92 2.39 -1.92
C TYR A 61 -8.19 3.19 -1.64
N LEU A 62 -8.20 4.00 -0.57
CA LEU A 62 -9.34 4.85 -0.22
C LEU A 62 -9.54 5.99 -1.21
N ASN A 63 -8.46 6.58 -1.71
CA ASN A 63 -8.50 7.65 -2.71
C ASN A 63 -9.12 7.19 -4.03
N LYS A 64 -8.84 5.94 -4.45
CA LYS A 64 -9.47 5.31 -5.63
C LYS A 64 -10.98 5.06 -5.45
N ARG A 65 -11.49 5.09 -4.22
CA ARG A 65 -12.89 4.80 -3.88
C ARG A 65 -13.47 5.94 -3.02
N PRO A 66 -13.76 7.09 -3.64
CA PRO A 66 -14.25 8.26 -2.91
C PRO A 66 -15.53 7.93 -2.13
N GLY A 67 -15.63 8.43 -0.90
CA GLY A 67 -16.76 8.19 0.01
C GLY A 67 -16.69 6.91 0.83
N MET A 68 -15.82 5.95 0.48
CA MET A 68 -15.65 4.71 1.25
C MET A 68 -15.11 4.95 2.65
N GLU A 69 -14.13 5.86 2.79
CA GLU A 69 -13.57 6.24 4.09
C GLU A 69 -14.66 6.77 5.05
N LYS A 70 -15.55 7.64 4.54
CA LYS A 70 -16.66 8.21 5.34
C LYS A 70 -17.62 7.12 5.84
N LYS A 71 -17.99 6.17 4.97
CA LYS A 71 -18.85 5.03 5.33
C LYS A 71 -18.21 4.14 6.39
N ILE A 72 -16.91 3.87 6.28
CA ILE A 72 -16.17 3.09 7.28
C ILE A 72 -16.19 3.79 8.65
N VAL A 73 -15.93 5.11 8.67
CA VAL A 73 -15.98 5.91 9.91
C VAL A 73 -17.36 5.85 10.55
N GLU A 74 -18.43 6.00 9.75
CA GLU A 74 -19.81 5.96 10.25
C GLU A 74 -20.15 4.61 10.88
N MET A 75 -19.79 3.50 10.24
CA MET A 75 -20.04 2.16 10.81
C MET A 75 -19.24 1.88 12.08
N ILE A 76 -18.00 2.39 12.18
CA ILE A 76 -17.21 2.27 13.40
C ILE A 76 -17.88 3.08 14.53
N ARG A 77 -18.42 4.27 14.23
CA ARG A 77 -19.20 5.07 15.21
C ARG A 77 -20.49 4.38 15.64
N GLN A 78 -21.15 3.67 14.73
CA GLN A 78 -22.31 2.82 15.05
C GLN A 78 -21.95 1.59 15.90
N GLY A 79 -20.68 1.41 16.26
CA GLY A 79 -20.23 0.27 17.07
C GLY A 79 -20.15 -1.05 16.30
N LYS A 80 -20.17 -1.02 14.96
CA LYS A 80 -19.99 -2.26 14.19
C LYS A 80 -18.56 -2.78 14.34
N THR A 81 -18.43 -4.09 14.52
CA THR A 81 -17.13 -4.74 14.56
C THR A 81 -16.48 -4.78 13.18
N ILE A 82 -15.15 -4.87 13.14
CA ILE A 82 -14.39 -5.01 11.88
C ILE A 82 -14.86 -6.23 11.07
N ALA A 83 -15.29 -7.31 11.73
CA ALA A 83 -15.82 -8.50 11.07
C ALA A 83 -17.15 -8.21 10.35
N GLN A 84 -18.09 -7.55 11.02
CA GLN A 84 -19.37 -7.15 10.42
C GLN A 84 -19.17 -6.18 9.26
N ILE A 85 -18.23 -5.23 9.38
CA ILE A 85 -17.92 -4.30 8.29
C ILE A 85 -17.30 -5.04 7.10
N HIS A 86 -16.46 -6.05 7.35
CA HIS A 86 -15.87 -6.89 6.31
C HIS A 86 -16.91 -7.71 5.54
N GLU A 87 -17.95 -8.21 6.20
CA GLU A 87 -19.05 -8.93 5.53
C GLU A 87 -19.78 -8.05 4.51
N VAL A 88 -19.95 -6.75 4.82
CA VAL A 88 -20.68 -5.83 3.94
C VAL A 88 -19.86 -5.38 2.73
N TYR A 89 -18.56 -5.13 2.91
CA TYR A 89 -17.75 -4.50 1.87
C TYR A 89 -16.67 -5.40 1.25
N THR A 90 -16.39 -6.56 1.85
CA THR A 90 -15.34 -7.51 1.41
C THR A 90 -13.98 -6.83 1.19
N ILE A 91 -13.63 -5.89 2.07
CA ILE A 91 -12.36 -5.13 2.04
C ILE A 91 -11.39 -5.72 3.06
N ASP A 92 -10.08 -5.67 2.80
CA ASP A 92 -9.05 -6.05 3.77
C ASP A 92 -9.27 -5.36 5.12
N ARG A 93 -9.30 -6.18 6.18
CA ARG A 93 -9.47 -5.75 7.58
C ARG A 93 -8.43 -4.69 8.00
N LYS A 94 -7.25 -4.69 7.38
CA LYS A 94 -6.18 -3.71 7.65
C LYS A 94 -6.57 -2.30 7.25
N ILE A 95 -7.42 -2.12 6.23
CA ILE A 95 -7.91 -0.80 5.82
C ILE A 95 -8.84 -0.23 6.90
N PHE A 96 -9.72 -1.05 7.48
CA PHE A 96 -10.56 -0.62 8.60
C PHE A 96 -9.73 -0.23 9.83
N ALA A 97 -8.68 -0.99 10.13
CA ALA A 97 -7.75 -0.65 11.20
C ALA A 97 -7.02 0.68 10.92
N TYR A 98 -6.56 0.89 9.68
CA TYR A 98 -5.92 2.14 9.26
C TYR A 98 -6.85 3.34 9.43
N VAL A 99 -8.09 3.26 8.93
CA VAL A 99 -9.10 4.33 9.07
C VAL A 99 -9.40 4.60 10.55
N ARG A 100 -9.57 3.56 11.38
CA ARG A 100 -9.78 3.72 12.82
C ARG A 100 -8.64 4.50 13.49
N HIS A 101 -7.40 4.15 13.20
CA HIS A 101 -6.23 4.83 13.77
C HIS A 101 -6.10 6.26 13.26
N LYS A 102 -6.33 6.50 11.96
CA LYS A 102 -6.29 7.82 11.34
C LYS A 102 -7.28 8.78 11.99
N HIS A 103 -8.50 8.31 12.28
CA HIS A 103 -9.57 9.10 12.89
C HIS A 103 -9.66 8.98 14.42
N GLN A 104 -8.67 8.33 15.07
CA GLN A 104 -8.60 8.16 16.52
C GLN A 104 -9.88 7.56 17.15
N LEU A 105 -10.54 6.66 16.41
CA LEU A 105 -11.80 6.06 16.84
C LEU A 105 -11.55 4.95 17.88
N PRO A 106 -12.41 4.81 18.90
CA PRO A 106 -12.25 3.78 19.91
C PRO A 106 -12.36 2.38 19.30
N LYS A 107 -11.56 1.46 19.81
CA LYS A 107 -11.71 0.04 19.47
C LYS A 107 -13.01 -0.45 20.11
N PHE A 108 -13.87 -1.09 19.32
CA PHE A 108 -15.06 -1.74 19.86
C PHE A 108 -14.66 -2.71 20.98
N ARG A 109 -15.18 -2.47 22.19
CA ARG A 109 -15.07 -3.40 23.31
C ARG A 109 -16.21 -4.39 23.16
N LYS A 110 -15.90 -5.69 23.10
CA LYS A 110 -16.94 -6.72 23.16
C LYS A 110 -17.80 -6.45 24.41
N LEU A 111 -19.11 -6.69 24.29
CA LEU A 111 -20.01 -6.75 25.44
C LEU A 111 -19.35 -7.62 26.51
N VAL A 112 -19.09 -7.02 27.67
CA VAL A 112 -18.69 -7.77 28.86
C VAL A 112 -19.92 -8.58 29.22
N VAL A 113 -19.86 -9.88 28.98
CA VAL A 113 -20.91 -10.80 29.45
C VAL A 113 -20.81 -10.77 30.98
N PRO A 114 -21.88 -10.39 31.69
CA PRO A 114 -21.86 -10.37 33.15
C PRO A 114 -21.50 -11.76 33.68
N THR A 115 -20.67 -11.79 34.72
CA THR A 115 -20.27 -13.04 35.36
C THR A 115 -21.50 -13.68 36.02
N ALA A 116 -21.54 -15.01 36.19
CA ALA A 116 -22.69 -15.71 36.78
C ALA A 116 -23.15 -15.09 38.12
N GLU A 117 -22.20 -14.63 38.93
CA GLU A 117 -22.45 -13.94 40.20
C GLU A 117 -23.13 -12.56 40.04
N GLU A 118 -22.84 -11.84 38.97
CA GLU A 118 -23.45 -10.53 38.65
C GLU A 118 -24.88 -10.70 38.13
N LEU A 119 -25.13 -11.79 37.40
CA LEU A 119 -26.48 -12.19 36.99
C LEU A 119 -27.34 -12.56 38.21
N GLU A 120 -26.84 -13.41 39.12
CA GLU A 120 -27.58 -13.80 40.32
C GLU A 120 -27.96 -12.62 41.23
N LYS A 121 -27.12 -11.59 41.31
CA LYS A 121 -27.44 -10.35 42.06
C LYS A 121 -28.54 -9.51 41.43
N SER A 122 -28.75 -9.61 40.12
CA SER A 122 -29.81 -8.85 39.41
C SER A 122 -31.20 -9.50 39.52
N TYR A 123 -31.26 -10.79 39.85
CA TYR A 123 -32.51 -11.56 40.03
C TYR A 123 -32.96 -11.63 41.50
N LYS A 124 -32.21 -11.02 42.43
CA LYS A 124 -32.58 -10.86 43.85
C LYS A 124 -33.06 -9.44 44.11
#